data_AF-A0A8H6YI68-F1
#
_entry.id   AF-A0A8H6YI68-F1
#
_cell.length_a   1.000
_cell.length_b   1.000
_cell.length_c   1.000
_cell.angle_alpha   90.00
_cell.angle_beta   90.00
_cell.angle_gamma   90.00
#
_symmetry.space_group_name_H-M   'P 1'
#
loop_
_entity.id
_entity.type
_entity.pdbx_description
1 polymer ?
#
loop_
_entity_poly.entity_id
_entity_poly.type
_entity_poly.pdbx_seq_one_letter_code
_entity_poly.pdbx_strand_id
1 'polypeptide(L)'
;MGVPLILSALLAASAVQARSLGYRATPQVYDSCINSNDIALTFDDGPYIYLRSISDQFTAAGAKATFFFNGNNWDCIYNSDRISDVQYAYAAGHMIGSHTWSHGDLTTFSTAQIQDGMYRMEEALSRIIGVKPAFMRPPIRRLQRQRAVDRSCARPKPGAVTPMATQSRNPEAVYNDVANSNVKNALILEHETEETTATTLVPYAIKLFQSKGYNLVTMAECLGVDPYQAIGVPQEQTSAWTCDGTPDPGAGCGGSIACETGTPVFSSAPSGPTSTPTANQYFSPSASSSKCLTASSNADGAAVEIQDCVSAGSTSQSWTVSGQSIQIFGDKCLDVTGGAETDGTLMQIWTCTDSDSNQQWSMSGNTIQWAGTSDCLDLTNGDVTDGNIMQIWSCTGGSNQQWTRTTGPPGGGTTTTTTPPPTATGTYIHPTADSTKCLTAASNADGAAVEIEDCVSAGSTSQAWTYTNENLQIFGNKCLDVTNGNTASGTPMQIWTCTAGDTNQEWTLAGNTIQWSGTSNCLDLTNGATTDGNIMQIWSCTNGPNQAWTQTSTP
;
A
#
# COMPACT_ATOMS: atom_id res chain seq x y z
N MET A 1 46.42 -27.16 -34.08
CA MET A 1 45.41 -26.08 -34.08
C MET A 1 44.15 -26.69 -33.50
N GLY A 2 43.91 -26.45 -32.20
CA GLY A 2 42.86 -27.10 -31.44
C GLY A 2 41.52 -26.38 -31.61
N VAL A 3 40.48 -27.14 -31.90
CA VAL A 3 39.09 -26.68 -31.87
C VAL A 3 38.55 -27.02 -30.48
N PRO A 4 38.09 -26.06 -29.66
CA PRO A 4 37.43 -26.41 -28.41
C PRO A 4 35.97 -26.75 -28.72
N LEU A 5 35.58 -28.00 -28.45
CA LEU A 5 34.19 -28.37 -28.21
C LEU A 5 33.76 -27.72 -26.89
N ILE A 6 32.83 -26.77 -26.94
CA ILE A 6 32.13 -26.29 -25.75
C ILE A 6 30.82 -27.06 -25.66
N LEU A 7 30.82 -28.02 -24.72
CA LEU A 7 29.66 -28.77 -24.28
C LEU A 7 28.70 -27.78 -23.58
N SER A 8 27.64 -27.36 -24.27
CA SER A 8 26.61 -26.52 -23.67
C SER A 8 25.68 -27.41 -22.84
N ALA A 9 25.77 -27.29 -21.52
CA ALA A 9 24.83 -27.91 -20.59
C ALA A 9 23.45 -27.29 -20.78
N LEU A 10 22.46 -28.08 -21.21
CA LEU A 10 21.05 -27.70 -21.15
C LEU A 10 20.62 -27.65 -19.68
N LEU A 11 20.54 -26.44 -19.11
CA LEU A 11 19.66 -26.20 -17.96
C LEU A 11 18.23 -26.11 -18.49
N ALA A 12 17.47 -27.19 -18.32
CA ALA A 12 16.02 -27.14 -18.43
C ALA A 12 15.48 -26.33 -17.25
N ALA A 13 15.26 -25.03 -17.46
CA ALA A 13 14.45 -24.24 -16.54
C ALA A 13 12.99 -24.65 -16.74
N SER A 14 12.47 -25.45 -15.82
CA SER A 14 11.04 -25.73 -15.72
C SER A 14 10.32 -24.40 -15.52
N ALA A 15 9.55 -23.97 -16.52
CA ALA A 15 8.67 -22.82 -16.40
C ALA A 15 7.66 -23.09 -15.28
N VAL A 16 7.77 -22.33 -14.19
CA VAL A 16 6.70 -22.22 -13.19
C VAL A 16 5.54 -21.54 -13.90
N GLN A 17 4.51 -22.30 -14.25
CA GLN A 17 3.26 -21.76 -14.78
C GLN A 17 2.66 -20.81 -13.74
N ALA A 18 2.63 -19.53 -14.06
CA ALA A 18 1.83 -18.55 -13.33
C ALA A 18 0.36 -18.99 -13.41
N ARG A 19 -0.18 -19.51 -12.31
CA ARG A 19 -1.61 -19.76 -12.16
C ARG A 19 -2.32 -18.41 -12.23
N SER A 20 -3.27 -18.28 -13.15
CA SER A 20 -4.23 -17.18 -13.18
C SER A 20 -5.01 -17.14 -11.86
N LEU A 21 -4.99 -16.03 -11.12
CA LEU A 21 -5.92 -15.80 -10.04
C LEU A 21 -7.20 -15.20 -10.61
N GLY A 22 -8.23 -16.05 -10.71
CA GLY A 22 -9.58 -15.67 -11.06
C GLY A 22 -10.32 -14.94 -9.92
N TYR A 23 -11.47 -14.39 -10.31
CA TYR A 23 -12.52 -13.81 -9.47
C TYR A 23 -12.59 -14.38 -8.04
N ARG A 24 -12.61 -13.48 -7.03
CA ARG A 24 -12.79 -13.72 -5.58
C ARG A 24 -12.78 -15.21 -5.18
N ALA A 25 -11.61 -15.73 -4.81
CA ALA A 25 -11.51 -17.09 -4.29
C ALA A 25 -12.44 -17.27 -3.08
N THR A 26 -13.27 -18.32 -3.11
CA THR A 26 -13.87 -18.86 -1.88
C THR A 26 -12.76 -19.12 -0.87
N PRO A 27 -12.99 -18.89 0.45
CA PRO A 27 -12.00 -19.21 1.48
C PRO A 27 -11.50 -20.64 1.25
N GLN A 28 -10.21 -20.77 0.94
CA GLN A 28 -9.59 -22.03 0.63
C GLN A 28 -9.31 -22.75 1.95
N VAL A 29 -9.84 -23.97 2.08
CA VAL A 29 -9.48 -24.87 3.17
C VAL A 29 -8.16 -25.51 2.77
N TYR A 30 -7.09 -25.16 3.45
CA TYR A 30 -5.80 -25.79 3.26
C TYR A 30 -5.64 -26.89 4.31
N ASP A 31 -5.47 -28.14 3.88
CA ASP A 31 -5.24 -29.29 4.76
C ASP A 31 -3.85 -29.92 4.56
N SER A 32 -3.06 -29.39 3.64
CA SER A 32 -1.76 -29.91 3.22
C SER A 32 -0.83 -28.77 2.78
N CYS A 33 0.47 -28.96 2.96
CA CYS A 33 1.51 -28.07 2.43
C CYS A 33 1.85 -28.41 0.98
N ILE A 34 2.40 -27.44 0.24
CA ILE A 34 2.92 -27.65 -1.13
C ILE A 34 4.03 -28.71 -1.15
N ASN A 35 4.82 -28.77 -0.07
CA ASN A 35 5.83 -29.79 0.15
C ASN A 35 5.31 -30.82 1.15
N SER A 36 5.36 -32.10 0.78
CA SER A 36 4.87 -33.19 1.61
C SER A 36 5.61 -33.38 2.94
N ASN A 37 6.79 -32.77 3.08
CA ASN A 37 7.63 -32.86 4.26
C ASN A 37 7.50 -31.63 5.17
N ASP A 38 6.64 -30.67 4.84
CA ASP A 38 6.47 -29.46 5.63
C ASP A 38 5.24 -29.60 6.54
N ILE A 39 5.36 -29.08 7.77
CA ILE A 39 4.29 -28.96 8.75
C ILE A 39 4.31 -27.53 9.27
N ALA A 40 3.15 -26.89 9.33
CA ALA A 40 3.00 -25.56 9.93
C ALA A 40 2.24 -25.67 11.26
N LEU A 41 2.98 -25.40 12.35
CA LEU A 41 2.41 -25.21 13.68
C LEU A 41 1.97 -23.75 13.81
N THR A 42 0.73 -23.57 14.23
CA THR A 42 0.09 -22.25 14.32
C THR A 42 -0.52 -22.02 15.71
N PHE A 43 -0.43 -20.80 16.22
CA PHE A 43 -0.81 -20.47 17.59
C PHE A 43 -1.77 -19.29 17.63
N ASP A 44 -2.90 -19.44 18.32
CA ASP A 44 -3.94 -18.41 18.46
C ASP A 44 -3.87 -17.69 19.82
N ASP A 45 -4.71 -16.66 19.95
CA ASP A 45 -5.06 -15.89 21.15
C ASP A 45 -4.00 -14.95 21.73
N GLY A 46 -2.78 -15.02 21.23
CA GLY A 46 -1.67 -14.14 21.61
C GLY A 46 -1.83 -12.67 21.20
N PRO A 47 -0.82 -11.81 21.45
CA PRO A 47 0.43 -12.14 22.14
C PRO A 47 0.22 -12.24 23.65
N TYR A 48 0.86 -13.23 24.29
CA TYR A 48 0.82 -13.42 25.74
C TYR A 48 2.17 -13.87 26.32
N ILE A 49 2.21 -14.14 27.62
CA ILE A 49 3.46 -14.34 28.39
C ILE A 49 4.31 -15.54 27.93
N TYR A 50 3.73 -16.50 27.19
CA TYR A 50 4.46 -17.69 26.74
C TYR A 50 5.09 -17.54 25.34
N LEU A 51 4.80 -16.46 24.59
CA LEU A 51 5.26 -16.28 23.21
C LEU A 51 6.77 -16.47 23.08
N ARG A 52 7.57 -15.82 23.94
CA ARG A 52 9.04 -15.92 23.88
C ARG A 52 9.52 -17.34 24.10
N SER A 53 8.98 -18.04 25.10
CA SER A 53 9.37 -19.43 25.38
C SER A 53 9.04 -20.35 24.22
N ILE A 54 7.93 -20.12 23.51
CA ILE A 54 7.59 -20.88 22.30
C ILE A 54 8.58 -20.52 21.17
N SER A 55 8.77 -19.23 20.90
CA SER A 55 9.68 -18.73 19.86
C SER A 55 11.12 -19.24 20.03
N ASP A 56 11.63 -19.28 21.26
CA ASP A 56 12.96 -19.80 21.59
C ASP A 56 13.10 -21.29 21.25
N GLN A 57 12.07 -22.08 21.54
CA GLN A 57 12.07 -23.52 21.24
C GLN A 57 12.09 -23.79 19.73
N PHE A 58 11.33 -23.02 18.95
CA PHE A 58 11.38 -23.11 17.48
C PHE A 58 12.72 -22.65 16.93
N THR A 59 13.24 -21.52 17.42
CA THR A 59 14.54 -20.97 17.00
C THR A 59 15.68 -21.95 17.29
N ALA A 60 15.70 -22.53 18.49
CA ALA A 60 16.70 -23.54 18.88
C ALA A 60 16.63 -24.81 18.03
N ALA A 61 15.45 -25.14 17.51
CA ALA A 61 15.23 -26.28 16.63
C ALA A 61 15.48 -25.98 15.14
N GLY A 62 15.86 -24.74 14.79
CA GLY A 62 15.99 -24.31 13.38
C GLY A 62 14.66 -24.30 12.63
N ALA A 63 13.56 -24.11 13.36
CA ALA A 63 12.19 -24.19 12.88
C ALA A 63 11.47 -22.84 12.95
N LYS A 64 10.34 -22.70 12.25
CA LYS A 64 9.45 -21.53 12.30
C LYS A 64 8.03 -21.92 12.69
N ALA A 65 7.30 -20.93 13.21
CA ALA A 65 5.90 -21.02 13.63
C ALA A 65 5.09 -19.86 13.02
N THR A 66 3.77 -19.94 13.13
CA THR A 66 2.85 -18.85 12.79
C THR A 66 1.99 -18.46 13.99
N PHE A 67 1.93 -17.18 14.32
CA PHE A 67 1.14 -16.66 15.43
C PHE A 67 -0.01 -15.80 14.91
N PHE A 68 -1.24 -16.09 15.31
CA PHE A 68 -2.41 -15.28 15.04
C PHE A 68 -2.76 -14.47 16.29
N PHE A 69 -2.55 -13.16 16.21
CA PHE A 69 -2.67 -12.29 17.37
C PHE A 69 -3.98 -11.52 17.42
N ASN A 70 -4.50 -11.34 18.62
CA ASN A 70 -5.49 -10.33 18.95
C ASN A 70 -4.84 -9.01 19.35
N GLY A 71 -5.62 -7.92 19.24
CA GLY A 71 -5.22 -6.60 19.71
C GLY A 71 -5.51 -6.41 21.20
N ASN A 72 -6.65 -6.91 21.67
CA ASN A 72 -7.09 -6.83 23.05
C ASN A 72 -7.82 -8.13 23.43
N ASN A 73 -7.09 -9.06 24.06
CA ASN A 73 -7.63 -10.36 24.48
C ASN A 73 -7.14 -10.76 25.90
N TRP A 74 -6.02 -11.47 25.96
CA TRP A 74 -5.38 -11.83 27.24
C TRP A 74 -4.54 -10.69 27.82
N ASP A 75 -4.08 -9.81 26.94
CA ASP A 75 -3.33 -8.61 27.25
C ASP A 75 -3.57 -7.59 26.13
N CYS A 76 -3.23 -6.33 26.39
CA CYS A 76 -3.26 -5.30 25.35
C CYS A 76 -1.99 -5.41 24.50
N ILE A 77 -2.15 -5.51 23.16
CA ILE A 77 -1.02 -5.61 22.23
C ILE A 77 -0.07 -4.40 22.32
N TYR A 78 -0.57 -3.27 22.79
CA TYR A 78 0.20 -2.04 22.99
C TYR A 78 0.88 -1.92 24.36
N ASN A 79 0.73 -2.89 25.24
CA ASN A 79 1.56 -2.95 26.44
C ASN A 79 3.02 -3.18 26.03
N SER A 80 3.97 -2.50 26.68
CA SER A 80 5.39 -2.53 26.28
C SER A 80 5.96 -3.95 26.20
N ASP A 81 5.57 -4.84 27.11
CA ASP A 81 5.99 -6.24 27.08
C ASP A 81 5.44 -6.95 25.83
N ARG A 82 4.18 -6.71 25.46
CA ARG A 82 3.54 -7.30 24.28
C ARG A 82 4.10 -6.76 22.97
N ILE A 83 4.37 -5.46 22.88
CA ILE A 83 5.08 -4.86 21.75
C ILE A 83 6.44 -5.56 21.55
N SER A 84 7.22 -5.68 22.63
CA SER A 84 8.53 -6.31 22.59
C SER A 84 8.45 -7.78 22.19
N ASP A 85 7.42 -8.49 22.64
CA ASP A 85 7.16 -9.89 22.31
C ASP A 85 6.81 -10.08 20.83
N VAL A 86 5.91 -9.25 20.28
CA VAL A 86 5.55 -9.28 18.85
C VAL A 86 6.77 -9.00 17.98
N GLN A 87 7.56 -7.99 18.32
CA GLN A 87 8.82 -7.67 17.64
C GLN A 87 9.82 -8.83 17.71
N TYR A 88 9.93 -9.48 18.88
CA TYR A 88 10.81 -10.62 19.09
C TYR A 88 10.45 -11.79 18.17
N ALA A 89 9.18 -12.19 18.15
CA ALA A 89 8.72 -13.30 17.33
C ALA A 89 8.87 -13.01 15.83
N TYR A 90 8.59 -11.78 15.39
CA TYR A 90 8.77 -11.36 14.01
C TYR A 90 10.26 -11.35 13.59
N ALA A 91 11.15 -10.80 14.42
CA ALA A 91 12.59 -10.80 14.19
C ALA A 91 13.20 -12.22 14.19
N ALA A 92 12.62 -13.15 14.96
CA ALA A 92 12.96 -14.56 14.90
C ALA A 92 12.50 -15.26 13.61
N GLY A 93 11.84 -14.54 12.68
CA GLY A 93 11.40 -15.03 11.38
C GLY A 93 10.11 -15.85 11.44
N HIS A 94 9.34 -15.74 12.52
CA HIS A 94 8.00 -16.32 12.58
C HIS A 94 7.02 -15.47 11.78
N MET A 95 5.96 -16.11 11.28
CA MET A 95 4.88 -15.41 10.60
C MET A 95 3.88 -14.88 11.61
N ILE A 96 3.44 -13.62 11.42
CA ILE A 96 2.43 -12.97 12.26
C ILE A 96 1.15 -12.75 11.44
N GLY A 97 0.04 -13.31 11.90
CA GLY A 97 -1.30 -13.24 11.32
C GLY A 97 -2.28 -12.48 12.23
N SER A 98 -3.44 -12.13 11.69
CA SER A 98 -4.51 -11.48 12.46
C SER A 98 -5.46 -12.51 13.09
N HIS A 99 -5.82 -12.32 14.35
CA HIS A 99 -6.91 -13.01 15.02
C HIS A 99 -8.08 -12.06 15.32
N THR A 100 -8.16 -10.92 14.61
CA THR A 100 -9.03 -9.76 14.86
C THR A 100 -8.70 -9.00 16.15
N TRP A 101 -9.25 -7.79 16.34
CA TRP A 101 -8.99 -6.98 17.53
C TRP A 101 -9.34 -7.69 18.85
N SER A 102 -10.58 -8.15 19.01
CA SER A 102 -11.05 -8.87 20.20
C SER A 102 -11.42 -10.31 19.86
N HIS A 103 -11.37 -11.22 20.84
CA HIS A 103 -11.72 -12.64 20.64
C HIS A 103 -13.26 -12.87 20.59
N GLY A 104 -13.93 -12.26 19.60
CA GLY A 104 -15.39 -12.25 19.46
C GLY A 104 -15.98 -13.34 18.56
N ASP A 105 -17.25 -13.69 18.79
CA ASP A 105 -18.01 -14.56 17.86
C ASP A 105 -18.44 -13.75 16.63
N LEU A 106 -17.60 -13.79 15.58
CA LEU A 106 -17.83 -13.02 14.35
C LEU A 106 -19.17 -13.35 13.67
N THR A 107 -19.80 -14.49 13.97
CA THR A 107 -21.13 -14.82 13.41
C THR A 107 -22.27 -14.00 14.02
N THR A 108 -22.00 -13.34 15.14
CA THR A 108 -22.92 -12.43 15.84
C THR A 108 -22.67 -10.96 15.50
N PHE A 109 -21.58 -10.66 14.80
CA PHE A 109 -21.16 -9.30 14.47
C PHE A 109 -21.72 -8.84 13.12
N SER A 110 -21.95 -7.54 13.00
CA SER A 110 -22.17 -6.87 11.72
C SER A 110 -20.90 -6.83 10.88
N THR A 111 -21.04 -6.64 9.57
CA THR A 111 -19.89 -6.50 8.66
C THR A 111 -18.94 -5.38 9.08
N ALA A 112 -19.47 -4.27 9.57
CA ALA A 112 -18.65 -3.14 10.00
C ALA A 112 -17.94 -3.40 11.34
N GLN A 113 -18.57 -4.13 12.28
CA GLN A 113 -17.88 -4.65 13.48
C GLN A 113 -16.70 -5.56 13.12
N ILE A 114 -16.89 -6.44 12.13
CA ILE A 114 -15.82 -7.32 11.65
C ILE A 114 -14.70 -6.49 11.00
N GLN A 115 -15.04 -5.50 10.17
CA GLN A 115 -14.06 -4.65 9.49
C GLN A 115 -13.26 -3.76 10.43
N ASP A 116 -13.90 -3.18 11.45
CA ASP A 116 -13.24 -2.40 12.51
C ASP A 116 -12.24 -3.29 13.27
N GLY A 117 -12.67 -4.48 13.71
CA GLY A 117 -11.79 -5.43 14.38
C GLY A 117 -10.60 -5.87 13.52
N MET A 118 -10.79 -6.00 12.21
CA MET A 118 -9.68 -6.29 11.28
C MET A 118 -8.75 -5.08 11.10
N TYR A 119 -9.31 -3.89 10.95
CA TYR A 119 -8.55 -2.65 10.74
C TYR A 119 -7.64 -2.33 11.92
N ARG A 120 -8.17 -2.36 13.15
CA ARG A 120 -7.37 -2.08 14.36
C ARG A 120 -6.20 -3.05 14.53
N MET A 121 -6.40 -4.31 14.14
CA MET A 121 -5.34 -5.31 14.18
C MET A 121 -4.26 -5.07 13.11
N GLU A 122 -4.67 -4.73 11.88
CA GLU A 122 -3.73 -4.32 10.82
C GLU A 122 -2.93 -3.09 11.23
N GLU A 123 -3.59 -2.11 11.84
CA GLU A 123 -2.95 -0.91 12.36
C GLU A 123 -1.95 -1.23 13.46
N ALA A 124 -2.32 -2.03 14.47
CA ALA A 124 -1.41 -2.41 15.54
C ALA A 124 -0.17 -3.14 15.02
N LEU A 125 -0.31 -4.08 14.08
CA LEU A 125 0.85 -4.80 13.53
C LEU A 125 1.69 -3.92 12.58
N SER A 126 1.05 -3.01 11.83
CA SER A 126 1.76 -2.01 11.04
C SER A 126 2.58 -1.08 11.94
N ARG A 127 2.05 -0.70 13.10
CA ARG A 127 2.75 0.10 14.10
C ARG A 127 3.91 -0.67 14.75
N ILE A 128 3.66 -1.89 15.22
CA ILE A 128 4.61 -2.61 16.07
C ILE A 128 5.76 -3.26 15.27
N ILE A 129 5.47 -3.78 14.08
CA ILE A 129 6.42 -4.54 13.23
C ILE A 129 6.39 -4.12 11.76
N GLY A 130 5.64 -3.09 11.37
CA GLY A 130 5.64 -2.59 10.00
C GLY A 130 4.83 -3.44 9.01
N VAL A 131 4.05 -4.43 9.44
CA VAL A 131 3.40 -5.37 8.48
C VAL A 131 1.87 -5.30 8.51
N LYS A 132 1.26 -5.53 7.35
CA LYS A 132 -0.18 -5.82 7.20
C LYS A 132 -0.38 -7.30 6.87
N PRO A 133 -0.96 -8.12 7.77
CA PRO A 133 -1.10 -9.57 7.54
C PRO A 133 -1.93 -9.92 6.32
N ALA A 134 -1.50 -10.90 5.51
CA ALA A 134 -2.33 -11.51 4.45
C ALA A 134 -3.27 -12.62 4.98
N PHE A 135 -3.10 -13.00 6.25
CA PHE A 135 -3.85 -14.10 6.84
C PHE A 135 -4.56 -13.64 8.10
N MET A 136 -5.80 -14.09 8.23
CA MET A 136 -6.53 -13.94 9.48
C MET A 136 -7.23 -15.24 9.88
N ARG A 137 -7.21 -15.60 11.16
CA ARG A 137 -8.00 -16.70 11.68
C ARG A 137 -9.18 -16.16 12.51
N PRO A 138 -10.41 -16.60 12.29
CA PRO A 138 -11.54 -16.19 13.14
C PRO A 138 -11.40 -16.74 14.58
N PRO A 139 -11.66 -15.93 15.64
CA PRO A 139 -11.66 -16.37 17.03
C PRO A 139 -12.53 -17.58 17.34
N ILE A 140 -13.77 -17.57 16.83
CA ILE A 140 -14.72 -18.66 17.08
C ILE A 140 -15.14 -19.28 15.75
N ARG A 141 -14.93 -20.58 15.62
CA ARG A 141 -15.42 -21.36 14.47
C ARG A 141 -16.86 -21.80 14.68
N ARG A 142 -17.79 -21.26 13.87
CA ARG A 142 -19.15 -21.80 13.72
C ARG A 142 -19.47 -22.08 12.26
N LEU A 143 -19.49 -23.37 11.92
CA LEU A 143 -19.64 -23.88 10.55
C LEU A 143 -20.88 -23.36 9.80
N GLN A 144 -21.96 -22.99 10.50
CA GLN A 144 -23.23 -22.59 9.87
C GLN A 144 -23.21 -21.18 9.25
N ARG A 145 -22.36 -20.26 9.73
CA ARG A 145 -22.30 -18.87 9.25
C ARG A 145 -20.90 -18.42 8.77
N GLN A 146 -19.94 -19.35 8.76
CA GLN A 146 -18.55 -19.07 8.40
C GLN A 146 -18.40 -18.36 7.05
N ARG A 147 -19.13 -18.78 6.00
CA ARG A 147 -19.05 -18.14 4.68
C ARG A 147 -19.45 -16.66 4.65
N ALA A 148 -20.34 -16.23 5.54
CA ALA A 148 -20.73 -14.82 5.64
C ALA A 148 -19.68 -13.99 6.37
N VAL A 149 -19.04 -14.60 7.37
CA VAL A 149 -17.87 -14.04 8.06
C VAL A 149 -16.72 -13.89 7.08
N ASP A 150 -16.38 -14.94 6.31
CA ASP A 150 -15.28 -14.91 5.34
C ASP A 150 -15.47 -13.80 4.28
N ARG A 151 -16.71 -13.59 3.80
CA ARG A 151 -17.04 -12.48 2.89
C ARG A 151 -16.93 -11.09 3.54
N SER A 152 -17.21 -10.98 4.84
CA SER A 152 -17.11 -9.71 5.56
C SER A 152 -15.67 -9.36 5.90
N CYS A 153 -14.80 -10.36 6.02
CA CYS A 153 -13.36 -10.22 6.18
C CYS A 153 -12.66 -9.89 4.84
N ALA A 154 -13.25 -10.33 3.72
CA ALA A 154 -12.77 -9.99 2.39
C ALA A 154 -13.11 -8.52 2.04
N ARG A 155 -12.10 -7.66 2.01
CA ARG A 155 -12.23 -6.28 1.51
C ARG A 155 -12.47 -6.27 -0.02
N PRO A 156 -12.88 -5.14 -0.61
CA PRO A 156 -12.90 -4.94 -2.06
C PRO A 156 -11.54 -5.11 -2.75
N LYS A 157 -10.42 -5.17 -2.01
CA LYS A 157 -9.10 -5.58 -2.48
C LYS A 157 -8.81 -7.05 -2.11
N PRO A 158 -8.10 -7.83 -2.96
CA PRO A 158 -7.66 -9.18 -2.59
C PRO A 158 -6.65 -9.09 -1.43
N GLY A 159 -6.76 -9.92 -0.39
CA GLY A 159 -5.68 -9.97 0.59
C GLY A 159 -5.91 -10.71 1.90
N ALA A 160 -7.13 -10.80 2.44
CA ALA A 160 -7.38 -11.54 3.69
C ALA A 160 -7.79 -12.99 3.37
N VAL A 161 -6.87 -13.93 3.52
CA VAL A 161 -7.16 -15.36 3.45
C VAL A 161 -7.49 -15.87 4.85
N THR A 162 -8.61 -16.58 5.03
CA THR A 162 -8.93 -17.28 6.28
C THR A 162 -8.47 -18.74 6.22
N PRO A 163 -7.29 -19.09 6.76
CA PRO A 163 -6.82 -20.47 6.74
C PRO A 163 -7.62 -21.33 7.74
N MET A 164 -7.87 -22.58 7.36
CA MET A 164 -8.42 -23.60 8.24
C MET A 164 -7.28 -24.51 8.72
N ALA A 165 -7.13 -24.66 10.03
CA ALA A 165 -6.19 -25.59 10.65
C ALA A 165 -6.99 -26.62 11.48
N THR A 166 -6.44 -27.83 11.65
CA THR A 166 -7.09 -28.85 12.48
C THR A 166 -6.91 -28.53 13.95
N GLN A 167 -8.03 -28.37 14.65
CA GLN A 167 -8.10 -28.18 16.10
C GLN A 167 -8.44 -29.52 16.77
N SER A 168 -7.75 -29.88 17.84
CA SER A 168 -7.94 -31.15 18.54
C SER A 168 -8.24 -30.98 20.02
N ARG A 169 -9.12 -31.84 20.57
CA ARG A 169 -9.30 -32.00 22.02
C ARG A 169 -8.20 -32.87 22.68
N ASN A 170 -7.37 -33.53 21.88
CA ASN A 170 -6.20 -34.30 22.33
C ASN A 170 -5.03 -34.02 21.37
N PRO A 171 -4.22 -33.00 21.65
CA PRO A 171 -3.17 -32.52 20.74
C PRO A 171 -2.07 -33.56 20.50
N GLU A 172 -1.66 -34.33 21.52
CA GLU A 172 -0.66 -35.40 21.36
C GLU A 172 -1.12 -36.51 20.40
N ALA A 173 -2.40 -36.89 20.48
CA ALA A 173 -2.96 -37.88 19.56
C ALA A 173 -2.97 -37.36 18.12
N VAL A 174 -3.22 -36.06 17.92
CA VAL A 174 -3.20 -35.44 16.58
C VAL A 174 -1.78 -35.29 16.07
N TYR A 175 -0.80 -34.94 16.90
CA TYR A 175 0.60 -34.94 16.46
C TYR A 175 1.06 -36.33 16.04
N ASN A 176 0.69 -37.37 16.81
CA ASN A 176 1.00 -38.74 16.45
C ASN A 176 0.28 -39.19 15.18
N ASP A 177 -0.96 -38.76 14.94
CA ASP A 177 -1.68 -39.06 13.70
C ASP A 177 -1.05 -38.36 12.50
N VAL A 178 -0.73 -37.06 12.61
CA VAL A 178 -0.03 -36.30 11.55
C VAL A 178 1.36 -36.87 11.29
N ALA A 179 2.10 -37.24 12.33
CA ALA A 179 3.44 -37.81 12.20
C ALA A 179 3.46 -39.20 11.53
N ASN A 180 2.33 -39.92 11.55
CA ASN A 180 2.22 -41.29 11.02
C ASN A 180 1.30 -41.40 9.79
N SER A 181 0.61 -40.34 9.39
CA SER A 181 -0.22 -40.27 8.19
C SER A 181 0.46 -39.38 7.14
N ASN A 182 0.51 -39.83 5.88
CA ASN A 182 1.09 -39.05 4.78
C ASN A 182 0.21 -37.84 4.42
N VAL A 183 0.38 -36.74 5.16
CA VAL A 183 0.12 -35.35 4.75
C VAL A 183 -1.36 -34.95 4.59
N LYS A 184 -2.24 -35.42 5.47
CA LYS A 184 -3.51 -34.72 5.73
C LYS A 184 -3.42 -34.10 7.12
N ASN A 185 -3.75 -32.81 7.23
CA ASN A 185 -3.68 -31.99 8.45
C ASN A 185 -2.28 -31.42 8.78
N ALA A 186 -1.56 -30.93 7.76
CA ALA A 186 -0.24 -30.29 7.95
C ALA A 186 -0.31 -28.90 8.60
N LEU A 187 -1.51 -28.33 8.77
CA LEU A 187 -1.79 -27.08 9.48
C LEU A 187 -2.40 -27.38 10.83
N ILE A 188 -1.63 -27.26 11.90
CA ILE A 188 -2.07 -27.62 13.25
C ILE A 188 -2.26 -26.36 14.09
N LEU A 189 -3.39 -26.30 14.80
CA LEU A 189 -3.76 -25.19 15.67
C LEU A 189 -3.48 -25.54 17.12
N GLU A 190 -2.75 -24.66 17.78
CA GLU A 190 -2.57 -24.58 19.22
C GLU A 190 -2.91 -23.18 19.72
N HIS A 191 -2.88 -22.98 21.04
CA HIS A 191 -3.04 -21.65 21.64
C HIS A 191 -1.77 -21.33 22.43
N GLU A 192 -1.13 -20.21 22.13
CA GLU A 192 0.09 -19.82 22.85
C GLU A 192 -0.18 -19.32 24.27
N THR A 193 -1.44 -19.08 24.61
CA THR A 193 -1.87 -18.58 25.93
C THR A 193 -1.92 -19.67 26.99
N GLU A 194 -1.69 -20.92 26.60
CA GLU A 194 -1.76 -22.09 27.47
C GLU A 194 -0.36 -22.56 27.89
N GLU A 195 -0.11 -22.64 29.21
CA GLU A 195 1.17 -23.11 29.74
C GLU A 195 1.54 -24.51 29.25
N THR A 196 0.54 -25.39 29.16
CA THR A 196 0.72 -26.77 28.70
C THR A 196 1.16 -26.84 27.24
N THR A 197 0.67 -25.92 26.40
CA THR A 197 1.15 -25.76 25.03
C THR A 197 2.64 -25.44 25.03
N ALA A 198 3.03 -24.39 25.76
CA ALA A 198 4.40 -23.89 25.77
C ALA A 198 5.41 -24.86 26.38
N THR A 199 5.04 -25.55 27.46
CA THR A 199 5.96 -26.37 28.27
C THR A 199 5.98 -27.84 27.91
N THR A 200 4.90 -28.36 27.32
CA THR A 200 4.75 -29.80 27.06
C THR A 200 4.54 -30.10 25.58
N LEU A 201 3.56 -29.45 24.94
CA LEU A 201 3.15 -29.80 23.58
C LEU A 201 4.16 -29.35 22.53
N VAL A 202 4.62 -28.10 22.58
CA VAL A 202 5.63 -27.56 21.65
C VAL A 202 6.92 -28.39 21.65
N PRO A 203 7.57 -28.67 22.80
CA PRO A 203 8.78 -29.48 22.79
C PRO A 203 8.55 -30.92 22.31
N TYR A 204 7.38 -31.51 22.62
CA TYR A 204 7.00 -32.82 22.10
C TYR A 204 6.82 -32.81 20.58
N ALA A 205 6.08 -31.84 20.05
CA ALA A 205 5.78 -31.69 18.62
C ALA A 205 7.05 -31.50 17.79
N ILE A 206 7.93 -30.58 18.20
CA ILE A 206 9.21 -30.32 17.54
C ILE A 206 10.02 -31.60 17.44
N LYS A 207 10.20 -32.29 18.56
CA LYS A 207 10.98 -33.55 18.60
C LYS A 207 10.36 -34.64 17.74
N LEU A 208 9.03 -34.81 17.81
CA LEU A 208 8.33 -35.83 17.05
C LEU A 208 8.45 -35.59 15.55
N PHE A 209 8.10 -34.39 15.07
CA PHE A 209 8.08 -34.09 13.64
C PHE A 209 9.48 -34.12 13.02
N GLN A 210 10.47 -33.54 13.69
CA GLN A 210 11.85 -33.59 13.20
C GLN A 210 12.42 -35.02 13.20
N SER A 211 12.08 -35.85 14.19
CA SER A 211 12.51 -37.27 14.20
C SER A 211 11.94 -38.09 13.04
N LYS A 212 10.84 -37.62 12.44
CA LYS A 212 10.18 -38.21 11.27
C LYS A 212 10.63 -37.57 9.96
N GLY A 213 11.52 -36.58 10.00
CA GLY A 213 12.06 -35.90 8.82
C GLY A 213 11.20 -34.77 8.28
N TYR A 214 10.23 -34.27 9.06
CA TYR A 214 9.44 -33.10 8.68
C TYR A 214 10.17 -31.80 9.00
N ASN A 215 10.00 -30.80 8.14
CA ASN A 215 10.38 -29.42 8.38
C ASN A 215 9.22 -28.68 9.07
N LEU A 216 9.56 -27.84 10.05
CA LEU A 216 8.60 -26.98 10.72
C LEU A 216 8.76 -25.56 10.17
N VAL A 217 7.77 -25.14 9.40
CA VAL A 217 7.79 -23.92 8.59
C VAL A 217 6.63 -22.99 8.97
N THR A 218 6.70 -21.74 8.53
CA THR A 218 5.56 -20.84 8.60
C THR A 218 4.42 -21.34 7.71
N MET A 219 3.20 -20.91 8.01
CA MET A 219 2.04 -21.25 7.21
C MET A 219 2.16 -20.69 5.78
N ALA A 220 2.73 -19.50 5.61
CA ALA A 220 2.99 -18.92 4.30
C ALA A 220 3.95 -19.78 3.44
N GLU A 221 5.04 -20.29 4.03
CA GLU A 221 5.97 -21.21 3.37
C GLU A 221 5.28 -22.55 3.03
N CYS A 222 4.54 -23.13 3.98
CA CYS A 222 3.75 -24.35 3.76
C CYS A 222 2.77 -24.20 2.59
N LEU A 223 2.19 -23.01 2.40
CA LEU A 223 1.20 -22.74 1.36
C LEU A 223 1.80 -22.18 0.05
N GLY A 224 3.06 -21.74 0.05
CA GLY A 224 3.73 -21.14 -1.10
C GLY A 224 3.17 -19.78 -1.51
N VAL A 225 2.88 -18.92 -0.53
CA VAL A 225 2.19 -17.63 -0.72
C VAL A 225 2.80 -16.55 0.18
N ASP A 226 2.62 -15.27 -0.18
CA ASP A 226 3.17 -14.16 0.59
C ASP A 226 2.47 -14.00 1.95
N PRO A 227 3.22 -13.87 3.07
CA PRO A 227 2.66 -13.76 4.42
C PRO A 227 1.96 -12.43 4.70
N TYR A 228 2.29 -11.37 3.94
CA TYR A 228 1.87 -9.99 4.20
C TYR A 228 1.33 -9.32 2.94
N GLN A 229 0.29 -8.50 3.12
CA GLN A 229 -0.25 -7.64 2.06
C GLN A 229 0.64 -6.43 1.81
N ALA A 230 1.34 -5.98 2.86
CA ALA A 230 2.30 -4.89 2.81
C ALA A 230 3.35 -5.07 3.92
N ILE A 231 4.57 -4.63 3.62
CA ILE A 231 5.69 -4.56 4.55
C ILE A 231 6.22 -3.13 4.48
N GLY A 232 6.35 -2.50 5.63
CA GLY A 232 6.84 -1.15 5.85
C GLY A 232 7.72 -1.10 7.10
N VAL A 233 7.89 0.10 7.65
CA VAL A 233 8.76 0.32 8.81
C VAL A 233 7.92 0.35 10.10
N PRO A 234 8.35 -0.32 11.18
CA PRO A 234 7.75 -0.17 12.51
C PRO A 234 7.80 1.29 12.98
N GLN A 235 6.84 1.67 13.81
CA GLN A 235 6.74 2.99 14.42
C GLN A 235 7.26 2.98 15.85
N GLU A 236 7.62 4.16 16.37
CA GLU A 236 7.95 4.34 17.79
C GLU A 236 6.68 4.36 18.65
N GLN A 237 6.72 3.68 19.80
CA GLN A 237 5.58 3.63 20.71
C GLN A 237 5.27 5.02 21.27
N THR A 238 4.01 5.43 21.20
CA THR A 238 3.52 6.68 21.82
C THR A 238 2.45 6.39 22.87
N SER A 239 2.10 7.40 23.67
CA SER A 239 0.99 7.29 24.64
C SER A 239 -0.38 7.10 23.99
N ALA A 240 -0.50 7.28 22.66
CA ALA A 240 -1.73 7.04 21.91
C ALA A 240 -1.96 5.56 21.61
N TRP A 241 -0.95 4.71 21.81
CA TRP A 241 -1.06 3.26 21.65
C TRP A 241 -1.71 2.70 22.91
N THR A 242 -3.03 2.57 22.89
CA THR A 242 -3.81 2.03 24.00
C THR A 242 -4.93 1.14 23.50
N CYS A 243 -5.33 0.17 24.32
CA CYS A 243 -6.55 -0.60 24.12
C CYS A 243 -7.74 0.02 24.87
N ASP A 244 -7.55 1.11 25.61
CA ASP A 244 -8.63 1.81 26.32
C ASP A 244 -9.71 2.29 25.34
N GLY A 245 -10.97 2.08 25.72
CA GLY A 245 -12.11 2.47 24.89
C GLY A 245 -12.33 1.58 23.65
N THR A 246 -11.54 0.52 23.49
CA THR A 246 -11.76 -0.49 22.45
C THR A 246 -12.62 -1.65 22.97
N PRO A 247 -13.23 -2.46 22.10
CA PRO A 247 -14.07 -3.58 22.53
C PRO A 247 -13.31 -4.57 23.42
N ASP A 248 -13.98 -5.02 24.48
CA ASP A 248 -13.48 -6.06 25.39
C ASP A 248 -13.34 -7.43 24.70
N PRO A 249 -12.52 -8.34 25.25
CA PRO A 249 -12.45 -9.73 24.80
C PRO A 249 -13.83 -10.39 24.81
N GLY A 250 -14.27 -10.90 23.65
CA GLY A 250 -15.59 -11.55 23.50
C GLY A 250 -16.76 -10.61 23.21
N ALA A 251 -16.57 -9.28 23.25
CA ALA A 251 -17.57 -8.29 22.89
C ALA A 251 -17.35 -7.75 21.47
N GLY A 252 -18.43 -7.60 20.71
CA GLY A 252 -18.47 -6.64 19.61
C GLY A 252 -18.74 -5.24 20.18
N CYS A 253 -18.60 -4.18 19.40
CA CYS A 253 -19.02 -2.85 19.88
C CYS A 253 -20.48 -2.91 20.38
N GLY A 254 -20.68 -2.81 21.70
CA GLY A 254 -21.99 -2.72 22.34
C GLY A 254 -22.49 -1.27 22.30
N GLY A 255 -23.80 -1.04 22.44
CA GLY A 255 -24.50 0.24 22.17
C GLY A 255 -24.01 1.53 22.87
N SER A 256 -22.92 1.49 23.65
CA SER A 256 -22.21 2.64 24.22
C SER A 256 -20.83 2.91 23.59
N ILE A 257 -20.26 1.96 22.84
CA ILE A 257 -19.04 2.10 22.04
C ILE A 257 -19.51 2.08 20.58
N ALA A 258 -19.44 3.23 19.89
CA ALA A 258 -19.85 3.32 18.50
C ALA A 258 -18.89 2.45 17.67
N CYS A 259 -19.42 1.40 17.04
CA CYS A 259 -18.70 0.79 15.93
C CYS A 259 -18.73 1.77 14.76
N GLU A 260 -17.57 2.08 14.20
CA GLU A 260 -17.45 2.95 13.04
C GLU A 260 -18.07 2.26 11.82
N THR A 261 -19.37 2.49 11.67
CA THR A 261 -20.23 1.88 10.64
C THR A 261 -20.74 2.98 9.71
N GLY A 262 -19.83 3.70 9.05
CA GLY A 262 -20.23 4.73 8.10
C GLY A 262 -19.06 5.35 7.34
N THR A 263 -19.29 5.60 6.06
CA THR A 263 -18.58 6.62 5.28
C THR A 263 -18.45 7.92 6.10
N PRO A 264 -17.33 8.66 5.99
CA PRO A 264 -16.92 9.61 7.02
C PRO A 264 -17.89 10.79 7.09
N VAL A 265 -18.60 10.92 8.21
CA VAL A 265 -19.25 12.15 8.64
C VAL A 265 -18.83 12.36 10.08
N PHE A 266 -17.80 13.18 10.31
CA PHE A 266 -17.43 13.58 11.66
C PHE A 266 -18.13 14.91 11.99
N SER A 267 -19.15 14.84 12.85
CA SER A 267 -19.66 16.02 13.56
C SER A 267 -18.95 16.16 14.91
N SER A 268 -18.25 17.29 15.05
CA SER A 268 -17.94 18.06 16.26
C SER A 268 -17.82 17.34 17.62
N ALA A 269 -16.58 17.27 18.12
CA ALA A 269 -16.26 17.24 19.56
C ALA A 269 -16.15 18.68 20.12
N PRO A 270 -16.24 18.89 21.45
CA PRO A 270 -16.79 20.10 22.06
C PRO A 270 -15.84 21.31 22.09
N SER A 271 -16.47 22.45 22.36
CA SER A 271 -16.05 23.83 22.17
C SER A 271 -14.70 24.25 22.78
N GLY A 272 -13.79 24.75 21.93
CA GLY A 272 -12.81 25.79 22.26
C GLY A 272 -11.56 25.83 21.37
N PRO A 273 -11.04 27.03 21.07
CA PRO A 273 -11.52 27.94 20.04
C PRO A 273 -11.17 27.49 18.61
N THR A 274 -12.08 27.82 17.69
CA THR A 274 -12.08 27.55 16.25
C THR A 274 -10.97 28.26 15.48
N SER A 275 -10.23 27.54 14.64
CA SER A 275 -9.66 28.08 13.40
C SER A 275 -10.20 27.30 12.21
N THR A 276 -10.95 27.99 11.35
CA THR A 276 -11.47 27.51 10.06
C THR A 276 -10.33 27.01 9.16
N PRO A 277 -10.50 25.91 8.38
CA PRO A 277 -9.52 25.56 7.34
C PRO A 277 -9.35 26.77 6.40
N THR A 278 -8.11 27.17 6.15
CA THR A 278 -7.84 28.26 5.21
C THR A 278 -8.19 27.82 3.78
N ALA A 279 -8.59 28.76 2.92
CA ALA A 279 -8.82 28.50 1.50
C ALA A 279 -7.60 27.82 0.85
N ASN A 280 -7.82 26.98 -0.18
CA ASN A 280 -6.77 26.28 -0.94
C ASN A 280 -5.59 27.20 -1.26
N GLN A 281 -4.39 26.67 -1.05
CA GLN A 281 -3.12 27.39 -1.12
C GLN A 281 -2.16 26.73 -2.09
N TYR A 282 -1.35 27.56 -2.71
CA TYR A 282 -0.24 27.16 -3.58
C TYR A 282 1.06 27.63 -2.92
N PHE A 283 2.06 26.76 -2.90
CA PHE A 283 3.39 27.05 -2.37
C PHE A 283 4.39 27.13 -3.52
N SER A 284 4.97 28.31 -3.75
CA SER A 284 5.98 28.52 -4.78
C SER A 284 7.34 28.83 -4.16
N PRO A 285 8.44 28.22 -4.62
CA PRO A 285 9.76 28.54 -4.11
C PRO A 285 10.12 29.99 -4.50
N SER A 286 10.86 30.69 -3.64
CA SER A 286 11.27 32.07 -3.94
C SER A 286 12.19 32.18 -5.17
N ALA A 287 12.81 31.06 -5.55
CA ALA A 287 13.60 30.91 -6.78
C ALA A 287 12.74 30.96 -8.05
N SER A 288 11.44 30.62 -8.00
CA SER A 288 10.53 30.74 -9.14
C SER A 288 9.07 30.79 -8.72
N SER A 289 8.39 31.89 -9.06
CA SER A 289 6.95 32.05 -8.85
C SER A 289 6.08 31.31 -9.87
N SER A 290 6.67 30.72 -10.92
CA SER A 290 5.93 29.91 -11.90
C SER A 290 5.86 28.43 -11.50
N LYS A 291 6.54 28.06 -10.41
CA LYS A 291 6.65 26.68 -9.93
C LYS A 291 5.87 26.49 -8.63
N CYS A 292 5.29 25.32 -8.44
CA CYS A 292 4.40 24.98 -7.34
C CYS A 292 4.77 23.62 -6.73
N LEU A 293 4.70 23.55 -5.40
CA LEU A 293 4.79 22.31 -4.64
C LEU A 293 3.68 21.35 -5.09
N THR A 294 4.05 20.15 -5.50
CA THR A 294 3.15 19.19 -6.15
C THR A 294 3.33 17.82 -5.50
N ALA A 295 2.22 17.12 -5.25
CA ALA A 295 2.25 15.71 -4.91
C ALA A 295 2.12 14.86 -6.18
N SER A 296 3.03 13.91 -6.38
CA SER A 296 3.14 13.14 -7.63
C SER A 296 1.97 12.16 -7.87
N SER A 297 1.21 11.81 -6.83
CA SER A 297 -0.07 11.09 -6.90
C SER A 297 -0.77 11.18 -5.53
N ASN A 298 -1.96 10.58 -5.39
CA ASN A 298 -2.70 10.55 -4.11
C ASN A 298 -2.38 9.33 -3.22
N ALA A 299 -1.38 8.52 -3.58
CA ALA A 299 -0.97 7.35 -2.81
C ALA A 299 -0.12 7.74 -1.59
N ASP A 300 -0.24 6.98 -0.50
CA ASP A 300 0.69 7.09 0.62
C ASP A 300 2.12 6.78 0.14
N GLY A 301 3.06 7.68 0.45
CA GLY A 301 4.45 7.59 0.01
C GLY A 301 4.71 8.22 -1.36
N ALA A 302 3.72 8.84 -2.00
CA ALA A 302 3.93 9.59 -3.23
C ALA A 302 4.89 10.77 -2.97
N ALA A 303 5.81 11.00 -3.90
CA ALA A 303 6.84 12.02 -3.75
C ALA A 303 6.22 13.41 -3.76
N VAL A 304 6.84 14.32 -3.01
CA VAL A 304 6.58 15.75 -3.16
C VAL A 304 7.68 16.35 -4.02
N GLU A 305 7.27 17.06 -5.05
CA GLU A 305 8.14 17.59 -6.11
C GLU A 305 7.76 19.03 -6.45
N ILE A 306 8.56 19.66 -7.30
CA ILE A 306 8.24 20.93 -7.93
C ILE A 306 7.77 20.73 -9.36
N GLN A 307 6.69 21.39 -9.74
CA GLN A 307 6.16 21.42 -11.11
C GLN A 307 5.77 22.84 -11.51
N ASP A 308 5.54 23.11 -12.79
CA ASP A 308 4.84 24.31 -13.22
C ASP A 308 3.49 24.46 -12.50
N CYS A 309 3.20 25.68 -12.04
CA CYS A 309 1.92 25.99 -11.41
C CYS A 309 0.78 25.82 -12.42
N VAL A 310 -0.21 24.99 -12.10
CA VAL A 310 -1.40 24.78 -12.92
C VAL A 310 -2.56 25.68 -12.48
N SER A 311 -3.58 25.81 -13.33
CA SER A 311 -4.76 26.65 -13.05
C SER A 311 -5.53 26.21 -11.81
N ALA A 312 -6.31 27.14 -11.23
CA ALA A 312 -7.09 26.90 -10.02
C ALA A 312 -8.03 25.68 -10.20
N GLY A 313 -7.93 24.70 -9.30
CA GLY A 313 -8.75 23.47 -9.34
C GLY A 313 -7.97 22.15 -9.39
N SER A 314 -6.67 22.17 -9.71
CA SER A 314 -5.84 20.96 -9.58
C SER A 314 -5.73 20.51 -8.13
N THR A 315 -6.03 19.23 -7.88
CA THR A 315 -5.97 18.61 -6.56
C THR A 315 -4.53 18.32 -6.11
N SER A 316 -3.59 18.15 -7.05
CA SER A 316 -2.18 17.81 -6.80
C SER A 316 -1.28 19.00 -6.44
N GLN A 317 -1.78 20.23 -6.56
CA GLN A 317 -1.09 21.47 -6.15
C GLN A 317 -1.91 22.32 -5.17
N SER A 318 -3.11 21.85 -4.81
CA SER A 318 -4.05 22.58 -3.96
C SER A 318 -3.93 22.13 -2.51
N TRP A 319 -3.05 22.79 -1.78
CA TRP A 319 -2.76 22.46 -0.39
C TRP A 319 -3.68 23.23 0.57
N THR A 320 -3.94 22.68 1.75
CA THR A 320 -4.69 23.36 2.80
C THR A 320 -3.87 23.37 4.08
N VAL A 321 -3.77 24.52 4.74
CA VAL A 321 -3.09 24.62 6.03
C VAL A 321 -4.15 24.58 7.13
N SER A 322 -4.08 23.55 7.98
CA SER A 322 -4.98 23.32 9.10
C SER A 322 -4.16 23.07 10.37
N GLY A 323 -4.07 24.06 11.23
CA GLY A 323 -3.15 24.01 12.38
C GLY A 323 -1.69 23.94 11.93
N GLN A 324 -0.96 22.92 12.39
CA GLN A 324 0.41 22.62 11.97
C GLN A 324 0.45 21.67 10.75
N SER A 325 -0.70 21.21 10.25
CA SER A 325 -0.73 20.29 9.12
C SER A 325 -0.81 21.04 7.79
N ILE A 326 -0.04 20.59 6.79
CA ILE A 326 -0.13 21.03 5.39
C ILE A 326 -0.71 19.85 4.60
N GLN A 327 -1.97 19.98 4.20
CA GLN A 327 -2.80 18.90 3.68
C GLN A 327 -3.01 18.99 2.18
N ILE A 328 -3.27 17.86 1.52
CA ILE A 328 -3.59 17.71 0.10
C ILE A 328 -4.52 16.51 -0.11
N PHE A 329 -5.24 16.47 -1.23
CA PHE A 329 -6.22 15.40 -1.55
C PHE A 329 -7.29 15.14 -0.47
N GLY A 330 -7.49 16.09 0.45
CA GLY A 330 -8.46 16.01 1.54
C GLY A 330 -7.96 15.26 2.78
N ASP A 331 -7.25 14.15 2.61
CA ASP A 331 -6.81 13.29 3.71
C ASP A 331 -5.30 12.99 3.72
N LYS A 332 -4.50 13.64 2.87
CA LYS A 332 -3.04 13.47 2.81
C LYS A 332 -2.34 14.70 3.36
N CYS A 333 -1.15 14.51 3.90
CA CYS A 333 -0.34 15.50 4.59
C CYS A 333 1.07 15.51 4.01
N LEU A 334 1.68 16.70 3.91
CA LEU A 334 3.11 16.84 3.66
C LEU A 334 3.87 16.16 4.80
N ASP A 335 4.69 15.18 4.45
CA ASP A 335 5.25 14.20 5.38
C ASP A 335 6.75 14.03 5.11
N VAL A 336 7.56 14.10 6.17
CA VAL A 336 8.98 13.74 6.10
C VAL A 336 9.09 12.22 6.08
N THR A 337 9.65 11.65 5.02
CA THR A 337 9.69 10.19 4.83
C THR A 337 10.37 9.51 6.00
N GLY A 338 9.60 8.67 6.70
CA GLY A 338 10.07 7.90 7.86
C GLY A 338 10.47 8.75 9.07
N GLY A 339 10.17 10.06 9.08
CA GLY A 339 10.49 10.97 10.17
C GLY A 339 11.98 11.07 10.50
N ALA A 340 12.87 10.85 9.52
CA ALA A 340 14.30 10.89 9.74
C ALA A 340 14.86 12.33 9.68
N GLU A 341 15.46 12.81 10.77
CA GLU A 341 16.11 14.13 10.92
C GLU A 341 17.47 14.26 10.22
N THR A 342 17.69 13.51 9.12
CA THR A 342 18.92 13.62 8.33
C THR A 342 18.73 14.62 7.21
N ASP A 343 19.63 15.59 7.07
CA ASP A 343 19.69 16.49 5.92
C ASP A 343 19.65 15.68 4.61
N GLY A 344 18.66 15.98 3.76
CA GLY A 344 18.41 15.27 2.52
C GLY A 344 17.39 14.12 2.61
N THR A 345 16.79 13.87 3.77
CA THR A 345 15.59 13.01 3.85
C THR A 345 14.50 13.60 2.95
N LEU A 346 13.97 12.77 2.06
CA LEU A 346 12.99 13.19 1.06
C LEU A 346 11.62 13.45 1.68
N MET A 347 10.85 14.27 0.98
CA MET A 347 9.45 14.54 1.30
C MET A 347 8.53 13.61 0.53
N GLN A 348 7.47 13.19 1.20
CA GLN A 348 6.36 12.46 0.61
C GLN A 348 5.03 13.09 1.04
N ILE A 349 3.94 12.58 0.49
CA ILE A 349 2.63 12.71 1.11
C ILE A 349 2.25 11.41 1.81
N TRP A 350 1.52 11.52 2.90
CA TRP A 350 1.00 10.37 3.62
C TRP A 350 -0.36 10.72 4.22
N THR A 351 -1.20 9.71 4.48
CA THR A 351 -2.48 9.93 5.13
C THR A 351 -2.29 10.71 6.43
N CYS A 352 -3.05 11.80 6.56
CA CYS A 352 -2.96 12.72 7.67
C CYS A 352 -3.25 12.01 8.98
N THR A 353 -2.38 12.23 9.95
CA THR A 353 -2.49 11.71 11.29
C THR A 353 -2.30 12.87 12.28
N ASP A 354 -3.30 13.10 13.12
CA ASP A 354 -3.40 14.30 13.97
C ASP A 354 -2.29 14.42 15.05
N SER A 355 -1.38 13.45 15.13
CA SER A 355 -0.32 13.36 16.15
C SER A 355 1.08 13.08 15.61
N ASP A 356 1.25 12.88 14.31
CA ASP A 356 2.54 12.47 13.76
C ASP A 356 3.43 13.70 13.56
N SER A 357 4.51 13.77 14.34
CA SER A 357 5.43 14.91 14.35
C SER A 357 6.06 15.15 12.98
N ASN A 358 6.29 14.10 12.18
CA ASN A 358 6.82 14.19 10.81
C ASN A 358 5.83 14.79 9.78
N GLN A 359 4.60 15.11 10.19
CA GLN A 359 3.59 15.83 9.39
C GLN A 359 3.23 17.21 9.97
N GLN A 360 3.90 17.63 11.04
CA GLN A 360 3.66 18.92 11.69
C GLN A 360 4.65 19.96 11.21
N TRP A 361 4.16 21.13 10.84
CA TRP A 361 4.91 22.21 10.24
C TRP A 361 4.64 23.52 10.97
N SER A 362 5.71 24.28 11.21
CA SER A 362 5.66 25.63 11.73
C SER A 362 5.98 26.61 10.61
N MET A 363 5.08 27.56 10.35
CA MET A 363 5.31 28.61 9.35
C MET A 363 5.80 29.88 10.04
N SER A 364 7.00 30.32 9.68
CA SER A 364 7.60 31.56 10.18
C SER A 364 8.11 32.40 9.01
N GLY A 365 7.38 33.48 8.67
CA GLY A 365 7.63 34.25 7.46
C GLY A 365 7.38 33.41 6.21
N ASN A 366 8.36 33.35 5.31
CA ASN A 366 8.32 32.50 4.10
C ASN A 366 8.96 31.13 4.35
N THR A 367 9.35 30.80 5.57
CA THR A 367 9.96 29.51 5.89
C THR A 367 8.90 28.53 6.38
N ILE A 368 8.96 27.29 5.86
CA ILE A 368 8.17 26.15 6.34
C ILE A 368 9.15 25.24 7.09
N GLN A 369 9.13 25.32 8.42
CA GLN A 369 9.99 24.56 9.30
C GLN A 369 9.27 23.28 9.75
N TRP A 370 9.98 22.17 9.80
CA TRP A 370 9.47 20.96 10.42
C TRP A 370 9.32 21.20 11.94
N ALA A 371 8.08 21.07 12.45
CA ALA A 371 7.74 21.54 13.78
C ALA A 371 8.51 20.78 14.86
N GLY A 372 9.20 21.53 15.73
CA GLY A 372 10.00 20.97 16.82
C GLY A 372 11.45 20.62 16.44
N THR A 373 11.86 20.77 15.18
CA THR A 373 13.22 20.49 14.71
C THR A 373 13.93 21.75 14.19
N SER A 374 15.19 21.63 13.76
CA SER A 374 15.96 22.70 13.12
C SER A 374 15.89 22.69 11.59
N ASP A 375 15.02 21.86 11.01
CA ASP A 375 15.02 21.56 9.58
C ASP A 375 13.85 22.21 8.87
N CYS A 376 14.06 22.56 7.61
CA CYS A 376 13.14 23.30 6.76
C CYS A 376 12.79 22.49 5.53
N LEU A 377 11.58 22.69 5.00
CA LEU A 377 11.22 22.24 3.67
C LEU A 377 12.16 22.90 2.65
N ASP A 378 12.89 22.07 1.93
CA ASP A 378 14.02 22.45 1.08
C ASP A 378 13.81 21.91 -0.33
N LEU A 379 13.87 22.82 -1.31
CA LEU A 379 13.94 22.44 -2.72
C LEU A 379 15.36 21.98 -3.00
N THR A 380 15.50 20.69 -3.35
CA THR A 380 16.81 20.04 -3.50
C THR A 380 17.69 20.81 -4.47
N ASN A 381 18.84 21.29 -3.99
CA ASN A 381 19.81 22.14 -4.72
C ASN A 381 19.25 23.47 -5.27
N GLY A 382 18.03 23.87 -4.90
CA GLY A 382 17.33 25.01 -5.51
C GLY A 382 17.00 24.83 -6.99
N ASP A 383 17.03 23.60 -7.50
CA ASP A 383 16.74 23.30 -8.90
C ASP A 383 15.22 23.39 -9.14
N VAL A 384 14.84 24.29 -10.05
CA VAL A 384 13.44 24.58 -10.40
C VAL A 384 12.95 23.76 -11.60
N THR A 385 13.70 22.75 -12.03
CA THR A 385 13.29 21.81 -13.08
C THR A 385 12.10 20.99 -12.61
N ASP A 386 11.14 20.77 -13.51
CA ASP A 386 9.95 19.96 -13.25
C ASP A 386 10.32 18.53 -12.83
N GLY A 387 9.68 18.06 -11.76
CA GLY A 387 9.95 16.77 -11.14
C GLY A 387 11.15 16.77 -10.19
N ASN A 388 11.81 17.91 -9.95
CA ASN A 388 12.81 17.97 -8.90
C ASN A 388 12.15 17.76 -7.53
N ILE A 389 12.75 16.90 -6.72
CA ILE A 389 12.15 16.39 -5.49
C ILE A 389 12.44 17.30 -4.31
N MET A 390 11.51 17.28 -3.35
CA MET A 390 11.60 18.02 -2.10
C MET A 390 12.31 17.17 -1.03
N GLN A 391 13.03 17.84 -0.15
CA GLN A 391 13.70 17.23 1.00
C GLN A 391 13.53 18.10 2.25
N ILE A 392 13.94 17.59 3.40
CA ILE A 392 14.28 18.43 4.55
C ILE A 392 15.77 18.77 4.52
N TRP A 393 16.11 19.95 5.02
CA TRP A 393 17.49 20.35 5.27
C TRP A 393 17.54 21.38 6.39
N SER A 394 18.63 21.38 7.15
CA SER A 394 18.95 22.39 8.16
C SER A 394 18.58 23.80 7.68
N CYS A 395 17.81 24.55 8.47
CA CYS A 395 17.33 25.85 8.06
C CYS A 395 18.50 26.85 7.86
N THR A 396 18.76 27.22 6.60
CA THR A 396 19.83 28.15 6.20
C THR A 396 19.32 29.56 5.87
N GLY A 397 18.03 29.70 5.57
CA GLY A 397 17.43 30.93 5.04
C GLY A 397 17.74 31.18 3.56
N GLY A 398 18.30 30.19 2.85
CA GLY A 398 18.52 30.23 1.42
C GLY A 398 17.23 30.30 0.61
N SER A 399 17.30 30.80 -0.64
CA SER A 399 16.12 30.98 -1.50
C SER A 399 15.38 29.67 -1.82
N ASN A 400 16.05 28.53 -1.72
CA ASN A 400 15.46 27.19 -1.89
C ASN A 400 14.68 26.69 -0.66
N GLN A 401 14.67 27.44 0.45
CA GLN A 401 13.88 27.17 1.67
C GLN A 401 12.86 28.27 1.97
N GLN A 402 12.63 29.16 1.01
CA GLN A 402 11.68 30.26 1.13
C GLN A 402 10.51 30.03 0.17
N TRP A 403 9.30 30.09 0.70
CA TRP A 403 8.05 29.69 0.05
C TRP A 403 7.06 30.85 0.06
N THR A 404 6.61 31.24 -1.13
CA THR A 404 5.51 32.18 -1.31
C THR A 404 4.19 31.42 -1.31
N ARG A 405 3.23 31.90 -0.52
CA ARG A 405 1.93 31.26 -0.32
C ARG A 405 0.82 32.11 -0.91
N THR A 406 0.05 31.56 -1.84
CA THR A 406 -1.06 32.27 -2.50
C THR A 406 -2.36 31.48 -2.38
N THR A 407 -3.50 32.16 -2.27
CA THR A 407 -4.84 31.55 -2.19
C THR A 407 -5.43 31.22 -3.57
N GLY A 408 -4.56 31.08 -4.56
CA GLY A 408 -4.85 30.85 -5.98
C GLY A 408 -3.52 30.72 -6.72
N PRO A 409 -3.47 30.05 -7.88
CA PRO A 409 -2.20 29.85 -8.59
C PRO A 409 -1.59 31.21 -8.94
N PRO A 410 -0.28 31.40 -8.75
CA PRO A 410 0.41 32.62 -9.16
C PRO A 410 0.20 32.83 -10.69
N GLY A 411 -0.63 33.80 -11.07
CA GLY A 411 -0.97 34.06 -12.47
C GLY A 411 -2.45 34.36 -12.77
N GLY A 412 -3.37 34.17 -11.81
CA GLY A 412 -4.80 34.46 -11.96
C GLY A 412 -5.22 35.95 -11.95
N GLY A 413 -4.26 36.88 -12.01
CA GLY A 413 -4.52 38.32 -12.09
C GLY A 413 -4.51 38.80 -13.53
N THR A 414 -5.65 39.26 -14.02
CA THR A 414 -5.81 39.94 -15.30
C THR A 414 -4.86 41.13 -15.46
N THR A 415 -3.68 40.90 -16.04
CA THR A 415 -2.93 41.93 -16.76
C THR A 415 -2.27 41.32 -17.99
N THR A 416 -2.81 41.69 -19.14
CA THR A 416 -2.27 41.48 -20.47
C THR A 416 -0.85 42.06 -20.54
N THR A 417 0.17 41.21 -20.63
CA THR A 417 1.38 41.59 -21.35
C THR A 417 1.94 40.39 -22.08
N THR A 418 1.98 40.55 -23.39
CA THR A 418 2.26 39.57 -24.42
C THR A 418 3.73 39.20 -24.45
N THR A 419 4.06 38.00 -23.97
CA THR A 419 5.09 37.17 -24.60
C THR A 419 4.71 35.71 -24.34
N PRO A 420 4.36 34.91 -25.36
CA PRO A 420 3.91 33.54 -25.13
C PRO A 420 5.08 32.67 -24.66
N PRO A 421 4.98 31.97 -23.51
CA PRO A 421 5.78 30.77 -23.26
C PRO A 421 5.39 29.70 -24.31
N PRO A 422 6.33 28.82 -24.71
CA PRO A 422 6.15 27.94 -25.86
C PRO A 422 4.94 27.03 -25.65
N THR A 423 4.01 27.07 -26.60
CA THR A 423 2.85 26.18 -26.65
C THR A 423 3.35 24.74 -26.79
N ALA A 424 3.33 23.95 -25.70
CA ALA A 424 3.47 22.50 -25.80
C ALA A 424 2.37 21.99 -26.75
N THR A 425 2.78 21.52 -27.92
CA THR A 425 1.86 21.10 -28.99
C THR A 425 1.63 19.60 -28.83
N GLY A 426 0.72 19.21 -27.93
CA GLY A 426 0.39 17.81 -27.68
C GLY A 426 -1.09 17.50 -27.92
N THR A 427 -1.36 16.24 -28.18
CA THR A 427 -2.70 15.65 -28.29
C THR A 427 -3.18 15.25 -26.90
N TYR A 428 -4.39 15.66 -26.54
CA TYR A 428 -5.08 15.19 -25.34
C TYR A 428 -5.90 13.95 -25.71
N ILE A 429 -5.81 12.91 -24.87
CA ILE A 429 -6.44 11.61 -25.11
C ILE A 429 -7.52 11.41 -24.05
N HIS A 430 -8.78 11.31 -24.49
CA HIS A 430 -9.92 11.20 -23.60
C HIS A 430 -10.60 9.84 -23.73
N PRO A 431 -11.09 9.23 -22.64
CA PRO A 431 -11.99 8.10 -22.77
C PRO A 431 -13.28 8.57 -23.45
N THR A 432 -13.78 7.81 -24.42
CA THR A 432 -15.05 8.14 -25.11
C THR A 432 -16.26 8.21 -24.17
N ALA A 433 -16.17 7.55 -23.01
CA ALA A 433 -17.19 7.60 -21.98
C ALA A 433 -17.27 8.95 -21.24
N ASP A 434 -16.17 9.72 -21.21
CA ASP A 434 -16.09 11.00 -20.50
C ASP A 434 -15.00 11.90 -21.11
N SER A 435 -15.42 12.86 -21.94
CA SER A 435 -14.51 13.81 -22.59
C SER A 435 -13.93 14.86 -21.65
N THR A 436 -14.37 14.93 -20.38
CA THR A 436 -13.77 15.82 -19.38
C THR A 436 -12.51 15.24 -18.76
N LYS A 437 -12.21 13.98 -19.07
CA LYS A 437 -11.08 13.23 -18.54
C LYS A 437 -9.97 13.06 -19.57
N CYS A 438 -8.73 13.05 -19.10
CA CYS A 438 -7.53 13.00 -19.91
C CYS A 438 -6.56 11.93 -19.39
N LEU A 439 -5.96 11.18 -20.33
CA LEU A 439 -4.84 10.30 -20.05
C LEU A 439 -3.68 11.15 -19.50
N THR A 440 -3.21 10.80 -18.31
CA THR A 440 -2.28 11.62 -17.54
C THR A 440 -1.11 10.76 -17.07
N ALA A 441 0.11 11.27 -17.22
CA ALA A 441 1.27 10.69 -16.53
C ALA A 441 1.42 11.36 -15.17
N ALA A 442 1.45 10.56 -14.10
CA ALA A 442 1.44 11.05 -12.72
C ALA A 442 2.67 11.93 -12.38
N SER A 443 3.83 11.64 -12.99
CA SER A 443 5.03 12.49 -12.96
C SER A 443 5.92 12.20 -14.18
N ASN A 444 7.07 12.90 -14.30
CA ASN A 444 8.08 12.67 -15.33
C ASN A 444 9.14 11.61 -14.94
N ALA A 445 8.92 10.87 -13.84
CA ALA A 445 9.83 9.80 -13.43
C ALA A 445 9.60 8.51 -14.23
N ASP A 446 10.67 7.74 -14.45
CA ASP A 446 10.54 6.38 -14.99
C ASP A 446 9.79 5.51 -13.98
N GLY A 447 8.78 4.79 -14.47
CA GLY A 447 7.87 4.00 -13.65
C GLY A 447 6.70 4.79 -13.08
N ALA A 448 6.57 6.08 -13.39
CA ALA A 448 5.39 6.85 -13.00
C ALA A 448 4.14 6.26 -13.65
N ALA A 449 3.07 6.12 -12.87
CA ALA A 449 1.83 5.55 -13.35
C ALA A 449 1.21 6.40 -14.46
N VAL A 450 0.51 5.73 -15.37
CA VAL A 450 -0.42 6.39 -16.28
C VAL A 450 -1.83 6.19 -15.74
N GLU A 451 -2.54 7.30 -15.57
CA GLU A 451 -3.85 7.36 -14.93
C GLU A 451 -4.80 8.25 -15.72
N ILE A 452 -6.03 8.35 -15.23
CA ILE A 452 -7.05 9.24 -15.77
C ILE A 452 -7.34 10.31 -14.75
N GLU A 453 -7.29 11.56 -15.20
CA GLU A 453 -7.56 12.76 -14.41
C GLU A 453 -8.50 13.70 -15.18
N ASP A 454 -9.06 14.70 -14.51
CA ASP A 454 -9.66 15.85 -15.18
C ASP A 454 -8.68 16.49 -16.19
N CYS A 455 -9.19 16.84 -17.36
CA CYS A 455 -8.42 17.58 -18.36
C CYS A 455 -8.05 18.97 -17.83
N VAL A 456 -6.77 19.29 -17.81
CA VAL A 456 -6.26 20.59 -17.36
C VAL A 456 -5.98 21.52 -18.54
N SER A 457 -6.02 22.84 -18.33
CA SER A 457 -5.92 23.84 -19.41
C SER A 457 -4.70 23.68 -20.33
N ALA A 458 -4.84 24.09 -21.59
CA ALA A 458 -3.83 23.94 -22.64
C ALA A 458 -2.45 24.44 -22.20
N GLY A 459 -1.43 23.56 -22.27
CA GLY A 459 -0.05 23.85 -21.83
C GLY A 459 0.48 22.90 -20.77
N SER A 460 -0.35 22.08 -20.14
CA SER A 460 0.12 21.00 -19.24
C SER A 460 0.92 19.94 -20.01
N THR A 461 2.14 19.67 -19.55
CA THR A 461 3.03 18.67 -20.13
C THR A 461 2.68 17.24 -19.72
N SER A 462 1.90 17.06 -18.63
CA SER A 462 1.49 15.74 -18.09
C SER A 462 0.28 15.11 -18.78
N GLN A 463 -0.38 15.84 -19.68
CA GLN A 463 -1.51 15.37 -20.49
C GLN A 463 -1.31 15.61 -22.00
N ALA A 464 -0.21 16.25 -22.37
CA ALA A 464 0.14 16.58 -23.74
C ALA A 464 0.95 15.44 -24.38
N TRP A 465 0.23 14.46 -24.95
CA TRP A 465 0.85 13.31 -25.59
C TRP A 465 1.21 13.58 -27.05
N THR A 466 2.30 13.00 -27.52
CA THR A 466 2.72 13.09 -28.93
C THR A 466 2.74 11.71 -29.54
N TYR A 467 1.87 11.47 -30.52
CA TYR A 467 1.97 10.28 -31.35
C TYR A 467 3.18 10.42 -32.27
N THR A 468 4.08 9.44 -32.22
CA THR A 468 5.09 9.25 -33.25
C THR A 468 4.64 8.12 -34.19
N ASN A 469 5.49 7.77 -35.15
CA ASN A 469 5.22 6.63 -36.03
C ASN A 469 5.34 5.28 -35.30
N GLU A 470 5.89 5.26 -34.09
CA GLU A 470 6.26 4.03 -33.36
C GLU A 470 5.67 3.97 -31.95
N ASN A 471 5.58 5.10 -31.24
CA ASN A 471 5.22 5.16 -29.82
C ASN A 471 4.35 6.39 -29.48
N LEU A 472 3.85 6.39 -28.24
CA LEU A 472 3.11 7.52 -27.66
C LEU A 472 3.98 8.20 -26.60
N GLN A 473 4.40 9.43 -26.86
CA GLN A 473 5.39 10.13 -26.04
C GLN A 473 4.78 11.20 -25.15
N ILE A 474 5.45 11.47 -24.03
CA ILE A 474 5.15 12.54 -23.08
C ILE A 474 6.44 13.09 -22.48
N PHE A 475 6.41 14.32 -21.97
CA PHE A 475 7.59 15.02 -21.42
C PHE A 475 8.83 15.04 -22.34
N GLY A 476 8.63 14.92 -23.66
CA GLY A 476 9.67 14.95 -24.68
C GLY A 476 10.47 13.67 -24.89
N ASN A 477 10.75 12.87 -23.85
CA ASN A 477 11.53 11.63 -23.97
C ASN A 477 10.97 10.42 -23.20
N LYS A 478 9.74 10.51 -22.69
CA LYS A 478 9.06 9.40 -22.04
C LYS A 478 8.03 8.79 -22.98
N CYS A 479 7.85 7.48 -22.88
CA CYS A 479 6.95 6.70 -23.69
C CYS A 479 5.92 6.02 -22.80
N LEU A 480 4.67 5.93 -23.28
CA LEU A 480 3.68 5.02 -22.71
C LEU A 480 4.24 3.60 -22.75
N ASP A 481 4.35 2.97 -21.60
CA ASP A 481 5.12 1.75 -21.39
C ASP A 481 4.27 0.71 -20.65
N VAL A 482 4.25 -0.51 -21.17
CA VAL A 482 3.69 -1.65 -20.45
C VAL A 482 4.69 -2.10 -19.40
N THR A 483 4.29 -2.05 -18.13
CA THR A 483 5.18 -2.36 -16.99
C THR A 483 5.87 -3.71 -17.17
N ASN A 484 7.21 -3.69 -17.23
CA ASN A 484 8.08 -4.85 -17.45
C ASN A 484 7.80 -5.66 -18.73
N GLY A 485 7.09 -5.09 -19.72
CA GLY A 485 6.68 -5.77 -20.94
C GLY A 485 5.75 -6.97 -20.70
N ASN A 486 5.04 -7.01 -19.57
CA ASN A 486 4.19 -8.14 -19.22
C ASN A 486 2.94 -8.17 -20.12
N THR A 487 2.70 -9.29 -20.80
CA THR A 487 1.58 -9.46 -21.74
C THR A 487 0.25 -9.81 -21.09
N ALA A 488 0.20 -10.01 -19.76
CA ALA A 488 -1.02 -10.34 -19.04
C ALA A 488 -1.99 -9.16 -19.03
N SER A 489 -3.26 -9.42 -19.38
CA SER A 489 -4.34 -8.45 -19.17
C SER A 489 -4.43 -8.08 -17.69
N GLY A 490 -4.58 -6.79 -17.40
CA GLY A 490 -4.51 -6.21 -16.07
C GLY A 490 -3.13 -5.69 -15.67
N THR A 491 -2.12 -5.82 -16.55
CA THR A 491 -0.80 -5.20 -16.29
C THR A 491 -0.95 -3.68 -16.31
N PRO A 492 -0.52 -2.96 -15.25
CA PRO A 492 -0.59 -1.51 -15.19
C PRO A 492 0.28 -0.83 -16.24
N MET A 493 -0.16 0.34 -16.67
CA MET A 493 0.61 1.25 -17.51
C MET A 493 1.51 2.14 -16.68
N GLN A 494 2.70 2.40 -17.19
CA GLN A 494 3.63 3.39 -16.67
C GLN A 494 4.14 4.26 -17.81
N ILE A 495 4.90 5.30 -17.48
CA ILE A 495 5.82 5.92 -18.45
C ILE A 495 7.24 5.47 -18.18
N TRP A 496 8.05 5.40 -19.23
CA TRP A 496 9.47 5.09 -19.12
C TRP A 496 10.25 5.85 -20.19
N THR A 497 11.55 6.05 -19.96
CA THR A 497 12.46 6.63 -20.95
C THR A 497 12.35 5.86 -22.27
N CYS A 498 12.02 6.57 -23.35
CA CYS A 498 11.83 5.98 -24.66
C CYS A 498 13.10 5.24 -25.12
N THR A 499 12.96 3.94 -25.39
CA THR A 499 14.05 3.08 -25.85
C THR A 499 13.74 2.57 -27.26
N ALA A 500 14.62 2.86 -28.21
CA ALA A 500 14.41 2.51 -29.61
C ALA A 500 14.33 0.98 -29.81
N GLY A 501 13.26 0.52 -30.43
CA GLY A 501 12.99 -0.91 -30.66
C GLY A 501 12.52 -1.68 -29.43
N ASP A 502 12.17 -0.98 -28.34
CA ASP A 502 11.56 -1.62 -27.18
C ASP A 502 10.06 -1.87 -27.44
N THR A 503 9.74 -3.14 -27.65
CA THR A 503 8.39 -3.55 -28.06
C THR A 503 7.31 -3.20 -27.03
N ASN A 504 7.64 -3.03 -25.74
CA ASN A 504 6.65 -2.66 -24.71
C ASN A 504 6.26 -1.17 -24.73
N GLN A 505 6.87 -0.37 -25.60
CA GLN A 505 6.60 1.06 -25.80
C GLN A 505 5.98 1.37 -27.17
N GLU A 506 5.73 0.35 -27.99
CA GLU A 506 5.21 0.54 -29.35
C GLU A 506 3.68 0.50 -29.40
N TRP A 507 3.06 1.56 -29.92
CA TRP A 507 1.60 1.70 -29.93
C TRP A 507 1.06 2.09 -31.30
N THR A 508 0.01 1.42 -31.73
CA THR A 508 -0.69 1.71 -32.98
C THR A 508 -2.10 2.21 -32.67
N LEU A 509 -2.48 3.35 -33.26
CA LEU A 509 -3.87 3.81 -33.23
C LEU A 509 -4.67 3.12 -34.33
N ALA A 510 -5.61 2.25 -33.94
CA ALA A 510 -6.53 1.53 -34.82
C ALA A 510 -7.96 2.04 -34.61
N GLY A 511 -8.35 3.07 -35.37
CA GLY A 511 -9.64 3.75 -35.17
C GLY A 511 -9.63 4.56 -33.87
N ASN A 512 -10.53 4.25 -32.94
CA ASN A 512 -10.55 4.84 -31.60
C ASN A 512 -9.82 3.98 -30.55
N THR A 513 -9.15 2.90 -30.97
CA THR A 513 -8.46 2.00 -30.05
C THR A 513 -6.95 2.23 -30.12
N ILE A 514 -6.30 2.34 -28.96
CA ILE A 514 -4.83 2.41 -28.85
C ILE A 514 -4.34 0.99 -28.56
N GLN A 515 -3.81 0.32 -29.58
CA GLN A 515 -3.39 -1.07 -29.51
C GLN A 515 -1.88 -1.17 -29.25
N TRP A 516 -1.48 -2.09 -28.37
CA TRP A 516 -0.09 -2.42 -28.18
C TRP A 516 0.42 -3.20 -29.39
N SER A 517 1.34 -2.59 -30.15
CA SER A 517 1.80 -3.06 -31.45
C SER A 517 2.29 -4.52 -31.40
N GLY A 518 1.88 -5.32 -32.39
CA GLY A 518 2.25 -6.74 -32.46
C GLY A 518 1.54 -7.66 -31.46
N THR A 519 0.64 -7.14 -30.62
CA THR A 519 -0.11 -7.93 -29.62
C THR A 519 -1.62 -7.88 -29.82
N SER A 520 -2.36 -8.70 -29.08
CA SER A 520 -3.83 -8.64 -28.99
C SER A 520 -4.35 -7.78 -27.84
N ASN A 521 -3.49 -6.96 -27.23
CA ASN A 521 -3.82 -6.12 -26.08
C ASN A 521 -3.94 -4.64 -26.49
N CYS A 522 -4.81 -3.93 -25.79
CA CYS A 522 -5.16 -2.54 -26.01
C CYS A 522 -5.04 -1.76 -24.69
N LEU A 523 -4.80 -0.45 -24.79
CA LEU A 523 -4.90 0.46 -23.67
C LEU A 523 -6.34 0.44 -23.14
N ASP A 524 -6.48 0.13 -21.86
CA ASP A 524 -7.74 -0.18 -21.22
C ASP A 524 -7.92 0.69 -19.97
N LEU A 525 -9.05 1.39 -19.92
CA LEU A 525 -9.51 2.09 -18.74
C LEU A 525 -9.98 1.06 -17.72
N THR A 526 -9.27 0.92 -16.61
CA THR A 526 -9.53 -0.11 -15.61
C THR A 526 -10.97 -0.06 -15.12
N ASN A 527 -11.72 -1.14 -15.35
CA ASN A 527 -13.15 -1.27 -15.07
C ASN A 527 -14.05 -0.21 -15.75
N GLY A 528 -13.53 0.56 -16.71
CA GLY A 528 -14.22 1.70 -17.31
C GLY A 528 -14.48 2.86 -16.35
N ALA A 529 -13.80 2.91 -15.19
CA ALA A 529 -14.01 3.95 -14.19
C ALA A 529 -13.33 5.26 -14.62
N THR A 530 -14.05 6.38 -14.54
CA THR A 530 -13.55 7.71 -14.90
C THR A 530 -13.20 8.57 -13.68
N THR A 531 -13.14 7.97 -12.50
CA THR A 531 -12.67 8.66 -11.28
C THR A 531 -11.19 8.99 -11.41
N ASP A 532 -10.82 10.18 -10.95
CA ASP A 532 -9.41 10.62 -10.88
C ASP A 532 -8.53 9.61 -10.12
N GLY A 533 -7.31 9.43 -10.58
CA GLY A 533 -6.35 8.45 -10.10
C GLY A 533 -6.64 7.01 -10.54
N ASN A 534 -7.60 6.77 -11.43
CA ASN A 534 -7.83 5.43 -11.96
C ASN A 534 -6.66 5.02 -12.87
N ILE A 535 -5.91 4.02 -12.42
CA ILE A 535 -4.72 3.53 -13.11
C ILE A 535 -5.11 2.84 -14.41
N MET A 536 -4.40 3.18 -15.48
CA MET A 536 -4.55 2.56 -16.79
C MET A 536 -3.89 1.17 -16.82
N GLN A 537 -4.43 0.27 -17.62
CA GLN A 537 -3.88 -1.08 -17.79
C GLN A 537 -3.87 -1.49 -19.26
N ILE A 538 -3.21 -2.60 -19.58
CA ILE A 538 -3.50 -3.32 -20.82
C ILE A 538 -4.60 -4.36 -20.60
N TRP A 539 -5.42 -4.59 -21.63
CA TRP A 539 -6.35 -5.71 -21.65
C TRP A 539 -6.52 -6.25 -23.06
N SER A 540 -6.98 -7.49 -23.19
CA SER A 540 -7.34 -8.05 -24.50
C SER A 540 -8.28 -7.10 -25.24
N CYS A 541 -7.99 -6.83 -26.51
CA CYS A 541 -8.80 -5.89 -27.31
C CYS A 541 -10.22 -6.44 -27.49
N THR A 542 -11.22 -5.72 -26.97
CA THR A 542 -12.64 -6.12 -26.98
C THR A 542 -13.53 -5.16 -27.76
N ASN A 543 -13.00 -4.03 -28.24
CA ASN A 543 -13.78 -2.89 -28.78
C ASN A 543 -14.84 -2.37 -27.79
N GLY A 544 -14.62 -2.59 -26.48
CA GLY A 544 -15.47 -2.07 -25.41
C GLY A 544 -15.31 -0.55 -25.23
N PRO A 545 -16.30 0.12 -24.60
CA PRO A 545 -16.27 1.57 -24.39
C PRO A 545 -15.09 2.02 -23.51
N ASN A 546 -14.57 1.13 -22.66
CA ASN A 546 -13.40 1.37 -21.81
C ASN A 546 -12.05 1.23 -22.55
N GLN A 547 -12.05 0.90 -23.84
CA GLN A 547 -10.85 0.85 -24.70
C GLN A 547 -10.95 1.82 -25.89
N ALA A 548 -11.94 2.70 -25.86
CA ALA A 548 -12.26 3.62 -26.92
C ALA A 548 -11.89 5.05 -26.51
N TRP A 549 -11.06 5.69 -27.33
CA TRP A 549 -10.37 6.94 -27.05
C TRP A 549 -10.67 8.00 -28.11
N THR A 550 -10.85 9.25 -27.68
CA THR A 550 -10.94 10.42 -28.56
C THR A 550 -9.72 11.31 -28.38
N GLN A 551 -9.38 12.05 -29.43
CA GLN A 551 -8.17 12.88 -29.47
C GLN A 551 -8.51 14.30 -29.87
N THR A 552 -7.92 15.24 -29.16
CA THR A 552 -8.13 16.68 -29.38
C THR A 552 -6.80 17.42 -29.29
N SER A 553 -6.74 18.59 -29.91
CA SER A 553 -5.59 19.51 -29.80
C SER A 553 -5.73 20.48 -28.61
N THR A 554 -6.79 20.34 -27.84
CA THR A 554 -7.13 21.18 -26.69
C THR A 554 -7.79 20.30 -25.63
N PRO A 555 -7.46 20.48 -24.35
CA PRO A 555 -8.00 19.68 -23.27
C PRO A 555 -9.53 19.75 -23.16
#